data_AF-V4LGC9-F1
#
_entry.id   AF-V4LGC9-F1
#
_cell.length_a   1.000
_cell.length_b   1.000
_cell.length_c   1.000
_cell.angle_alpha   90.00
_cell.angle_beta   90.00
_cell.angle_gamma   90.00
#
_symmetry.space_group_name_H-M   'P 1'
#
loop_
_entity.id
_entity.type
_entity.pdbx_description
1 polymer ?
#
loop_
_entity_poly.entity_id
_entity_poly.type
_entity_poly.pdbx_seq_one_letter_code
_entity_poly.pdbx_strand_id
1 'polypeptide(L)'
;MDSISHMPDELLLKILSLSPTAKDVVSTMVLSKRWKFLWMLMPKLVFDDGYLNPEHERFSRFVERSLFLHKAPVIETLHFKIGKICGTGDTEAWIRAAEKHCVHELIIEIYKTSTPVTLPVSLYTCFKMLMTLKLHNPVLVDVDFPISFPSLKQLCLKTVKHGGDAFVKKLLSSCPVLEDLVVEQCEDDSVAIMSVRVPSLKRLVLHRFETKFAIQASGFVIDAPSLEFLDVFHTNGFCVIETNMTKIVEANIVTNVWHPWKKLGSITSFKRLYLCVPSSKDVYPDGSVFNSLVRLTICTCETQWLNLLMRVLRDSPNLRALKLDQCHTLRAKDSRPCWNTCWNEQSSVPECLLSSLETFRWVFYLGTEEEKEAVAFIFRSSKCLKKATINISSKAIESDKKLEEIKELFSSSRRSPDCQLAFQ
;
A
#
# COMPACT_ATOMS: atom_id res chain seq x y z
N MET A 1 12.95 46.95 9.74
CA MET A 1 14.17 46.37 9.13
C MET A 1 13.77 45.10 8.43
N ASP A 2 14.14 44.94 7.16
CA ASP A 2 13.84 43.73 6.39
C ASP A 2 14.81 42.61 6.79
N SER A 3 14.38 41.80 7.76
CA SER A 3 15.14 40.68 8.31
C SER A 3 15.39 39.56 7.29
N ILE A 4 14.55 39.47 6.24
CA ILE A 4 14.66 38.43 5.21
C ILE A 4 15.83 38.72 4.26
N SER A 5 16.07 40.00 3.95
CA SER A 5 17.19 40.43 3.10
C SER A 5 18.58 40.07 3.66
N HIS A 6 18.70 39.86 4.97
CA HIS A 6 19.97 39.53 5.65
C HIS A 6 20.23 38.02 5.79
N MET A 7 19.26 37.16 5.46
CA MET A 7 19.43 35.71 5.59
C MET A 7 20.40 35.15 4.55
N PRO A 8 21.22 34.12 4.83
CA PRO A 8 22.01 33.40 3.83
C PRO A 8 21.15 32.72 2.75
N ASP A 9 21.71 32.51 1.56
CA ASP A 9 20.98 31.89 0.43
C ASP A 9 20.45 30.49 0.79
N GLU A 10 21.18 29.73 1.62
CA GLU A 10 20.75 28.42 2.10
C GLU A 10 19.42 28.47 2.86
N LEU A 11 19.22 29.50 3.70
CA LEU A 11 17.95 29.69 4.41
C LEU A 11 16.84 30.12 3.46
N LEU A 12 17.16 30.96 2.45
CA LEU A 12 16.19 31.38 1.44
C LEU A 12 15.74 30.19 0.58
N LEU A 13 16.66 29.32 0.16
CA LEU A 13 16.35 28.08 -0.54
C LEU A 13 15.51 27.14 0.32
N LYS A 14 15.79 27.06 1.62
CA LYS A 14 14.96 26.29 2.56
C LYS A 14 13.55 26.87 2.69
N ILE A 15 13.38 28.19 2.74
CA ILE A 15 12.06 28.84 2.71
C ILE A 15 11.35 28.52 1.40
N LEU A 16 12.03 28.68 0.25
CA LEU A 16 11.47 28.38 -1.06
C LEU A 16 11.09 26.90 -1.22
N SER A 17 11.77 25.98 -0.54
CA SER A 17 11.45 24.54 -0.58
C SER A 17 10.11 24.21 0.07
N LEU A 18 9.56 25.13 0.87
CA LEU A 18 8.23 25.02 1.46
C LEU A 18 7.12 25.45 0.47
N SER A 19 7.48 26.13 -0.63
CA SER A 19 6.52 26.49 -1.66
C SER A 19 6.00 25.25 -2.40
N PRO A 20 4.69 25.17 -2.69
CA PRO A 20 4.11 23.94 -3.23
C PRO A 20 4.45 23.71 -4.70
N THR A 21 4.70 24.77 -5.48
CA THR A 21 4.96 24.66 -6.93
C THR A 21 6.15 25.50 -7.40
N ALA A 22 6.75 25.09 -8.52
CA ALA A 22 7.78 25.84 -9.23
C ALA A 22 7.29 27.22 -9.68
N LYS A 23 5.98 27.37 -9.95
CA LYS A 23 5.38 28.67 -10.28
C LYS A 23 5.47 29.64 -9.12
N ASP A 24 5.17 29.18 -7.91
CA ASP A 24 5.25 30.00 -6.70
C ASP A 24 6.70 30.39 -6.40
N VAL A 25 7.63 29.45 -6.52
CA VAL A 25 9.07 29.72 -6.38
C VAL A 25 9.52 30.74 -7.41
N VAL A 26 9.22 30.56 -8.71
CA VAL A 26 9.63 31.50 -9.76
C VAL A 26 9.00 32.86 -9.55
N SER A 27 7.76 32.95 -9.05
CA SER A 27 7.10 34.24 -8.79
C SER A 27 7.87 35.12 -7.81
N THR A 28 8.65 34.53 -6.89
CA THR A 28 9.48 35.28 -5.93
C THR A 28 10.65 36.02 -6.58
N MET A 29 10.94 35.75 -7.87
CA MET A 29 12.00 36.43 -8.63
C MET A 29 11.83 37.95 -8.69
N VAL A 30 10.61 38.45 -8.49
CA VAL A 30 10.28 39.88 -8.53
C VAL A 30 10.56 40.60 -7.20
N LEU A 31 10.83 39.85 -6.12
CA LEU A 31 11.02 40.43 -4.78
C LEU A 31 12.30 41.27 -4.69
N SER A 32 13.40 40.80 -5.30
CA SER A 32 14.64 41.58 -5.41
C SER A 32 15.63 40.95 -6.39
N LYS A 33 16.73 41.67 -6.68
CA LYS A 33 17.83 41.18 -7.53
C LYS A 33 18.43 39.86 -7.04
N ARG A 34 18.43 39.63 -5.72
CA ARG A 34 18.96 38.40 -5.11
C ARG A 34 18.04 37.21 -5.37
N TRP A 35 16.73 37.40 -5.17
CA TRP A 35 15.71 36.36 -5.36
C TRP A 35 15.52 35.97 -6.83
N LYS A 36 15.88 36.87 -7.76
CA LYS A 36 15.80 36.64 -9.20
C LYS A 36 16.40 35.32 -9.68
N PHE A 37 17.43 34.80 -9.00
CA PHE A 37 18.18 33.63 -9.43
C PHE A 37 18.05 32.41 -8.51
N LEU A 38 17.49 32.57 -7.30
CA LEU A 38 17.43 31.48 -6.30
C LEU A 38 16.63 30.28 -6.80
N TRP A 39 15.54 30.52 -7.54
CA TRP A 39 14.71 29.46 -8.08
C TRP A 39 15.47 28.51 -9.04
N MET A 40 16.54 28.99 -9.68
CA MET A 40 17.38 28.19 -10.60
C MET A 40 18.26 27.17 -9.87
N LEU A 41 18.32 27.22 -8.54
CA LEU A 41 19.11 26.34 -7.68
C LEU A 41 18.24 25.39 -6.84
N MET A 42 16.92 25.38 -7.09
CA MET A 42 15.99 24.57 -6.29
C MET A 42 16.21 23.08 -6.50
N PRO A 43 16.46 22.29 -5.43
CA PRO A 43 16.63 20.84 -5.55
C PRO A 43 15.31 20.13 -5.87
N LYS A 44 14.16 20.76 -5.58
CA LYS A 44 12.83 20.22 -5.80
C LYS A 44 12.03 21.14 -6.71
N LEU A 45 11.53 20.59 -7.81
CA LEU A 45 10.68 21.28 -8.77
C LEU A 45 9.36 20.53 -8.93
N VAL A 46 8.25 21.21 -8.65
CA VAL A 46 6.89 20.68 -8.84
C VAL A 46 6.18 21.54 -9.87
N PHE A 47 5.96 20.99 -11.06
CA PHE A 47 5.21 21.63 -12.14
C PHE A 47 3.79 21.10 -12.11
N ASP A 48 2.83 21.98 -11.81
CA ASP A 48 1.41 21.63 -11.73
C ASP A 48 0.62 22.42 -12.76
N ASP A 49 0.08 21.74 -13.76
CA ASP A 49 -0.74 22.34 -14.82
C ASP A 49 -2.12 22.76 -14.26
N GLY A 50 -2.52 22.27 -13.09
CA GLY A 50 -3.86 22.47 -12.55
C GLY A 50 -4.93 21.75 -13.37
N TYR A 51 -5.98 21.27 -12.72
CA TYR A 51 -6.98 20.38 -13.31
C TYR A 51 -7.78 20.95 -14.50
N LEU A 52 -7.78 22.28 -14.69
CA LEU A 52 -8.69 22.98 -15.58
C LEU A 52 -8.01 24.05 -16.45
N ASN A 53 -6.68 24.05 -16.55
CA ASN A 53 -6.00 25.12 -17.26
C ASN A 53 -6.23 25.02 -18.78
N PRO A 54 -6.96 25.98 -19.40
CA PRO A 54 -7.14 26.00 -20.84
C PRO A 54 -5.88 26.44 -21.59
N GLU A 55 -4.83 26.88 -20.87
CA GLU A 55 -3.59 27.44 -21.42
C GLU A 55 -2.41 26.46 -21.32
N HIS A 56 -2.61 25.20 -21.73
CA HIS A 56 -1.57 24.17 -21.69
C HIS A 56 -0.26 24.58 -22.37
N GLU A 57 -0.33 25.29 -23.50
CA GLU A 57 0.86 25.77 -24.22
C GLU A 57 1.70 26.74 -23.36
N ARG A 58 1.07 27.53 -22.47
CA ARG A 58 1.82 28.39 -21.54
C ARG A 58 2.47 27.58 -20.44
N PHE A 59 1.81 26.53 -19.96
CA PHE A 59 2.38 25.61 -19.00
C PHE A 59 3.59 24.88 -19.59
N SER A 60 3.45 24.28 -20.77
CA SER A 60 4.55 23.58 -21.44
C SER A 60 5.76 24.49 -21.65
N ARG A 61 5.55 25.71 -22.19
CA ARG A 61 6.63 26.70 -22.34
C ARG A 61 7.24 27.13 -21.01
N PHE A 62 6.45 27.20 -19.94
CA PHE A 62 6.96 27.50 -18.60
C PHE A 62 7.85 26.37 -18.09
N VAL A 63 7.44 25.11 -18.23
CA VAL A 63 8.22 23.93 -17.84
C VAL A 63 9.55 23.90 -18.61
N GLU A 64 9.50 23.97 -19.93
CA GLU A 64 10.69 23.92 -20.79
C GLU A 64 11.68 25.03 -20.45
N ARG A 65 11.21 26.27 -20.33
CA ARG A 65 12.07 27.41 -19.99
C ARG A 65 12.64 27.28 -18.58
N SER A 66 11.85 26.80 -17.63
CA SER A 66 12.30 26.63 -16.25
C SER A 66 13.40 25.59 -16.16
N LEU A 67 13.24 24.43 -16.83
CA LEU A 67 14.27 23.40 -16.89
C LEU A 67 15.51 23.87 -17.66
N PHE A 68 15.33 24.56 -18.79
CA PHE A 68 16.45 25.08 -19.58
C PHE A 68 17.31 26.09 -18.80
N LEU A 69 16.67 26.96 -18.02
CA LEU A 69 17.33 27.99 -17.21
C LEU A 69 17.82 27.46 -15.85
N HIS A 70 17.44 26.24 -15.48
CA HIS A 70 17.85 25.64 -14.23
C HIS A 70 19.37 25.44 -14.22
N LYS A 71 20.01 25.76 -13.10
CA LYS A 71 21.48 25.78 -12.99
C LYS A 71 22.03 24.69 -12.09
N ALA A 72 21.21 24.10 -11.20
CA ALA A 72 21.71 23.01 -10.38
C ALA A 72 22.03 21.80 -11.29
N PRO A 73 23.20 21.17 -11.11
CA PRO A 73 23.58 19.99 -11.89
C PRO A 73 22.74 18.77 -11.54
N VAL A 74 22.17 18.75 -10.32
CA VAL A 74 21.36 17.67 -9.79
C VAL A 74 20.03 18.25 -9.32
N ILE A 75 18.93 17.64 -9.77
CA ILE A 75 17.59 17.86 -9.22
C ILE A 75 17.25 16.63 -8.35
N GLU A 76 16.98 16.86 -7.07
CA GLU A 76 16.60 15.79 -6.14
C GLU A 76 15.22 15.23 -6.48
N THR A 77 14.23 16.09 -6.69
CA THR A 77 12.87 15.67 -7.05
C THR A 77 12.33 16.55 -8.18
N LEU A 78 11.93 15.91 -9.27
CA LEU A 78 11.21 16.51 -10.37
C LEU A 78 9.81 15.89 -10.46
N HIS A 79 8.78 16.70 -10.24
CA HIS A 79 7.40 16.25 -10.21
C HIS A 79 6.58 17.00 -11.26
N PHE A 80 6.03 16.26 -12.22
CA PHE A 80 5.07 16.75 -13.20
C PHE A 80 3.66 16.29 -12.83
N LYS A 81 2.77 17.25 -12.60
CA LYS A 81 1.33 17.03 -12.45
C LYS A 81 0.64 17.58 -13.69
N ILE A 82 0.22 16.65 -14.54
CA ILE A 82 -0.16 16.93 -15.93
C ILE A 82 -1.67 16.91 -16.06
N GLY A 83 -2.22 18.00 -16.61
CA GLY A 83 -3.64 18.21 -16.86
C GLY A 83 -4.14 17.64 -18.20
N LYS A 84 -5.39 18.00 -18.53
CA LYS A 84 -6.21 17.38 -19.60
C LYS A 84 -5.64 17.48 -21.02
N ILE A 85 -4.76 18.44 -21.31
CA ILE A 85 -4.46 18.89 -22.68
C ILE A 85 -3.00 18.58 -23.09
N CYS A 86 -2.26 17.79 -22.31
CA CYS A 86 -0.85 17.51 -22.62
C CYS A 86 -0.66 16.64 -23.86
N GLY A 87 0.13 17.14 -24.81
CA GLY A 87 0.56 16.38 -25.98
C GLY A 87 1.72 15.43 -25.67
N THR A 88 1.97 14.47 -26.56
CA THR A 88 3.12 13.55 -26.49
C THR A 88 4.46 14.22 -26.81
N GLY A 89 4.44 15.35 -27.55
CA GLY A 89 5.65 16.11 -27.88
C GLY A 89 6.24 16.84 -26.67
N ASP A 90 5.38 17.35 -25.79
CA ASP A 90 5.79 18.09 -24.58
C ASP A 90 6.53 17.18 -23.60
N THR A 91 6.01 15.97 -23.37
CA THR A 91 6.61 15.01 -22.43
C THR A 91 8.01 14.58 -22.87
N GLU A 92 8.23 14.39 -24.16
CA GLU A 92 9.55 14.08 -24.72
C GLU A 92 10.57 15.19 -24.44
N ALA A 93 10.20 16.47 -24.63
CA ALA A 93 11.08 17.60 -24.35
C ALA A 93 11.42 17.68 -22.85
N TRP A 94 10.43 17.48 -21.98
CA TRP A 94 10.63 17.55 -20.53
C TRP A 94 11.51 16.42 -20.01
N ILE A 95 11.34 15.19 -20.51
CA ILE A 95 12.16 14.03 -20.12
C ILE A 95 13.62 14.22 -20.53
N ARG A 96 13.88 14.73 -21.74
CA ARG A 96 15.25 15.05 -22.17
C ARG A 96 15.88 16.18 -21.35
N ALA A 97 15.10 17.20 -21.00
CA ALA A 97 15.58 18.25 -20.12
C ALA A 97 15.89 17.71 -18.71
N ALA A 98 15.05 16.82 -18.18
CA ALA A 98 15.25 16.17 -16.88
C ALA A 98 16.54 15.33 -16.83
N GLU A 99 16.86 14.58 -17.89
CA GLU A 99 18.11 13.81 -17.98
C GLU A 99 19.35 14.68 -17.71
N LYS A 100 19.40 15.88 -18.33
CA LYS A 100 20.53 16.81 -18.24
C LYS A 100 20.86 17.25 -16.81
N HIS A 101 19.88 17.14 -15.89
CA HIS A 101 20.01 17.53 -14.49
C HIS A 101 20.10 16.35 -13.53
N CYS A 102 20.51 15.16 -14.01
CA CYS A 102 20.82 13.99 -13.17
C CYS A 102 19.75 13.70 -12.10
N VAL A 103 18.47 13.74 -12.50
CA VAL A 103 17.33 13.64 -11.58
C VAL A 103 17.39 12.37 -10.72
N HIS A 104 17.22 12.51 -9.40
CA HIS A 104 17.16 11.37 -8.46
C HIS A 104 15.75 10.80 -8.30
N GLU A 105 14.72 11.63 -8.19
CA GLU A 105 13.32 11.23 -8.10
C GLU A 105 12.51 11.90 -9.20
N LEU A 106 11.86 11.09 -10.03
CA LEU A 106 10.93 11.53 -11.07
C LEU A 106 9.52 11.05 -10.75
N ILE A 107 8.59 12.01 -10.65
CA ILE A 107 7.18 11.75 -10.40
C ILE A 107 6.38 12.32 -11.57
N ILE A 108 5.57 11.49 -12.21
CA ILE A 108 4.66 11.92 -13.28
C ILE A 108 3.25 11.47 -12.88
N GLU A 109 2.44 12.45 -12.52
CA GLU A 109 1.03 12.27 -12.19
C GLU A 109 0.18 12.87 -13.30
N ILE A 110 -0.50 12.01 -14.06
CA ILE A 110 -1.45 12.46 -15.07
C ILE A 110 -2.84 12.42 -14.43
N TYR A 111 -3.51 13.57 -14.37
CA TYR A 111 -4.89 13.62 -13.91
C TYR A 111 -5.79 12.92 -14.92
N LYS A 112 -6.86 12.25 -14.49
CA LYS A 112 -7.71 11.44 -15.37
C LYS A 112 -8.27 12.29 -16.53
N THR A 113 -7.69 12.10 -17.72
CA THR A 113 -7.98 12.85 -18.94
C THR A 113 -8.93 12.06 -19.85
N SER A 114 -9.56 12.74 -20.82
CA SER A 114 -10.27 12.07 -21.91
C SER A 114 -9.31 11.44 -22.94
N THR A 115 -8.07 11.94 -22.99
CA THR A 115 -7.03 11.52 -23.94
C THR A 115 -5.84 10.93 -23.19
N PRO A 116 -5.50 9.65 -23.41
CA PRO A 116 -4.36 9.03 -22.73
C PRO A 116 -3.06 9.78 -23.02
N VAL A 117 -2.23 10.01 -21.99
CA VAL A 117 -0.91 10.61 -22.15
C VAL A 117 0.11 9.50 -22.26
N THR A 118 0.73 9.39 -23.44
CA THR A 118 1.79 8.42 -23.70
C THR A 118 3.13 8.99 -23.29
N LEU A 119 3.88 8.24 -22.49
CA LEU A 119 5.22 8.64 -22.09
C LEU A 119 6.25 8.32 -23.18
N PRO A 120 7.23 9.22 -23.36
CA PRO A 120 8.24 9.07 -24.38
C PRO A 120 9.18 7.92 -24.05
N VAL A 121 9.75 7.35 -25.10
CA VAL A 121 10.64 6.20 -24.97
C VAL A 121 11.98 6.57 -24.32
N SER A 122 12.38 7.83 -24.41
CA SER A 122 13.56 8.38 -23.71
C SER A 122 13.51 8.17 -22.20
N LEU A 123 12.31 7.99 -21.61
CA LEU A 123 12.15 7.65 -20.20
C LEU A 123 12.93 6.39 -19.81
N TYR A 124 13.05 5.42 -20.72
CA TYR A 124 13.65 4.11 -20.46
C TYR A 124 15.17 4.06 -20.63
N THR A 125 15.76 5.06 -21.27
CA THR A 125 17.17 5.01 -21.72
C THR A 125 18.04 6.14 -21.17
N CYS A 126 17.44 7.26 -20.77
CA CYS A 126 18.17 8.46 -20.39
C CYS A 126 18.71 8.44 -18.94
N PHE A 127 18.05 7.74 -18.02
CA PHE A 127 18.28 7.99 -16.59
C PHE A 127 19.24 7.01 -15.91
N LYS A 128 20.51 7.42 -15.75
CA LYS A 128 21.52 6.62 -15.02
C LYS A 128 21.47 6.79 -13.50
N MET A 129 21.06 7.97 -13.00
CA MET A 129 21.08 8.34 -11.58
C MET A 129 19.71 8.32 -10.91
N LEU A 130 18.66 7.97 -11.66
CA LEU A 130 17.30 7.92 -11.14
C LEU A 130 17.15 6.77 -10.14
N MET A 131 16.84 7.14 -8.90
CA MET A 131 16.67 6.24 -7.77
C MET A 131 15.19 5.91 -7.54
N THR A 132 14.30 6.86 -7.86
CA THR A 132 12.86 6.72 -7.63
C THR A 132 12.07 7.16 -8.86
N LEU A 133 11.19 6.28 -9.35
CA LEU A 133 10.29 6.55 -10.47
C LEU A 133 8.85 6.29 -10.03
N LYS A 134 8.00 7.31 -10.07
CA LYS A 134 6.57 7.21 -9.73
C LYS A 134 5.72 7.67 -10.90
N LEU A 135 4.87 6.78 -11.40
CA LEU A 135 4.06 6.98 -12.60
C LEU A 135 2.59 6.72 -12.28
N HIS A 136 1.72 7.73 -12.43
CA HIS A 136 0.29 7.61 -12.17
C HIS A 136 -0.53 7.96 -13.43
N ASN A 137 -1.34 7.02 -13.93
CA ASN A 137 -2.16 7.10 -15.15
C ASN A 137 -1.47 7.22 -16.55
N PRO A 138 -0.14 7.08 -16.77
CA PRO A 138 0.40 7.13 -18.12
C PRO A 138 0.10 5.88 -18.95
N VAL A 139 0.25 6.04 -20.27
CA VAL A 139 0.44 4.92 -21.20
C VAL A 139 1.93 4.75 -21.47
N LEU A 140 2.45 3.56 -21.22
CA LEU A 140 3.81 3.14 -21.54
C LEU A 140 3.83 2.40 -22.87
N VAL A 141 4.67 2.88 -23.78
CA VAL A 141 4.89 2.22 -25.08
C VAL A 141 5.84 1.05 -24.89
N ASP A 142 5.46 -0.10 -25.44
CA ASP A 142 6.34 -1.27 -25.54
C ASP A 142 7.37 -1.05 -26.64
N VAL A 143 8.60 -1.49 -26.40
CA VAL A 143 9.75 -1.21 -27.26
C VAL A 143 10.61 -2.44 -27.40
N ASP A 144 11.18 -2.63 -28.59
CA ASP A 144 12.01 -3.81 -28.87
C ASP A 144 13.42 -3.71 -28.28
N PHE A 145 13.90 -2.51 -27.98
CA PHE A 145 15.26 -2.29 -27.48
C PHE A 145 15.39 -2.39 -25.96
N PRO A 146 16.62 -2.53 -25.41
CA PRO A 146 16.83 -2.69 -23.97
C PRO A 146 16.39 -1.46 -23.17
N ILE A 147 15.67 -1.71 -22.07
CA ILE A 147 15.34 -0.72 -21.04
C ILE A 147 16.51 -0.68 -20.05
N SER A 148 16.81 0.47 -19.45
CA SER A 148 17.90 0.59 -18.47
C SER A 148 17.55 1.52 -17.32
N PHE A 149 17.49 0.95 -16.11
CA PHE A 149 17.32 1.69 -14.85
C PHE A 149 18.35 1.20 -13.82
N PRO A 150 19.65 1.47 -14.02
CA PRO A 150 20.72 0.80 -13.28
C PRO A 150 20.76 1.17 -11.79
N SER A 151 20.25 2.34 -11.41
CA SER A 151 20.27 2.86 -10.03
C SER A 151 18.89 2.85 -9.37
N LEU A 152 17.84 2.38 -10.06
CA LEU A 152 16.47 2.52 -9.58
C LEU A 152 16.19 1.59 -8.41
N LYS A 153 15.92 2.19 -7.24
CA LYS A 153 15.61 1.50 -5.98
C LYS A 153 14.11 1.46 -5.69
N GLN A 154 13.36 2.43 -6.20
CA GLN A 154 11.93 2.56 -5.94
C GLN A 154 11.16 2.75 -7.24
N LEU A 155 10.16 1.91 -7.47
CA LEU A 155 9.27 1.98 -8.62
C LEU A 155 7.81 1.96 -8.15
N CYS A 156 7.04 2.97 -8.53
CA CYS A 156 5.61 3.05 -8.26
C CYS A 156 4.85 3.20 -9.57
N LEU A 157 4.02 2.22 -9.89
CA LEU A 157 3.17 2.17 -11.09
C LEU A 157 1.71 2.17 -10.63
N LYS A 158 1.03 3.30 -10.73
CA LYS A 158 -0.40 3.39 -10.43
C LYS A 158 -1.15 3.60 -11.72
N THR A 159 -2.11 2.74 -11.99
CA THR A 159 -3.08 2.85 -13.08
C THR A 159 -2.39 3.04 -14.45
N VAL A 160 -1.23 2.42 -14.63
CA VAL A 160 -0.37 2.54 -15.80
C VAL A 160 -0.83 1.56 -16.87
N LYS A 161 -1.16 2.07 -18.07
CA LYS A 161 -1.49 1.22 -19.23
C LYS A 161 -0.21 0.83 -19.97
N HIS A 162 -0.05 -0.43 -20.35
CA HIS A 162 1.14 -0.92 -21.06
C HIS A 162 0.82 -2.10 -21.99
N GLY A 163 1.79 -2.49 -22.82
CA GLY A 163 1.67 -3.53 -23.85
C GLY A 163 1.52 -4.98 -23.37
N GLY A 164 1.22 -5.21 -22.08
CA GLY A 164 1.02 -6.55 -21.52
C GLY A 164 2.10 -7.02 -20.53
N ASP A 165 2.06 -8.31 -20.18
CA ASP A 165 2.92 -8.95 -19.16
C ASP A 165 4.40 -9.01 -19.58
N ALA A 166 4.67 -9.22 -20.87
CA ALA A 166 6.04 -9.25 -21.41
C ALA A 166 6.78 -7.93 -21.15
N PHE A 167 6.09 -6.79 -21.31
CA PHE A 167 6.65 -5.48 -21.03
C PHE A 167 6.99 -5.28 -19.55
N VAL A 168 6.10 -5.69 -18.64
CA VAL A 168 6.35 -5.58 -17.19
C VAL A 168 7.55 -6.42 -16.78
N LYS A 169 7.64 -7.66 -17.26
CA LYS A 169 8.81 -8.53 -17.01
C LYS A 169 10.10 -7.87 -17.49
N LYS A 170 10.09 -7.31 -18.70
CA LYS A 170 11.24 -6.59 -19.27
C LYS A 170 11.62 -5.34 -18.47
N LEU A 171 10.63 -4.57 -18.02
CA LEU A 171 10.85 -3.39 -17.18
C LEU A 171 11.49 -3.78 -15.85
N LEU A 172 10.92 -4.76 -15.14
CA LEU A 172 11.42 -5.22 -13.84
C LEU A 172 12.82 -5.85 -13.94
N SER A 173 13.10 -6.62 -15.01
CA SER A 173 14.44 -7.19 -15.23
C SER A 173 15.51 -6.13 -15.51
N SER A 174 15.10 -4.91 -15.87
CA SER A 174 15.98 -3.78 -16.17
C SER A 174 16.32 -2.92 -14.95
N CYS A 175 15.83 -3.30 -13.76
CA CYS A 175 16.00 -2.59 -12.49
C CYS A 175 16.76 -3.48 -11.48
N PRO A 176 18.08 -3.68 -11.61
CA PRO A 176 18.83 -4.69 -10.85
C PRO A 176 18.88 -4.43 -9.34
N VAL A 177 18.81 -3.17 -8.92
CA VAL A 177 18.91 -2.74 -7.51
C VAL A 177 17.55 -2.35 -6.89
N LEU A 178 16.44 -2.78 -7.50
CA LEU A 178 15.09 -2.42 -7.06
C LEU A 178 14.78 -3.01 -5.67
N GLU A 179 14.46 -2.14 -4.70
CA GLU A 179 14.17 -2.52 -3.32
C GLU A 179 12.68 -2.32 -2.95
N ASP A 180 11.97 -1.39 -3.59
CA ASP A 180 10.57 -1.06 -3.31
C ASP A 180 9.76 -1.01 -4.62
N LEU A 181 8.72 -1.84 -4.70
CA LEU A 181 7.80 -1.89 -5.83
C LEU A 181 6.36 -1.70 -5.34
N VAL A 182 5.69 -0.70 -5.91
CA VAL A 182 4.26 -0.47 -5.74
C VAL A 182 3.59 -0.58 -7.10
N VAL A 183 2.60 -1.46 -7.22
CA VAL A 183 1.77 -1.57 -8.41
C VAL A 183 0.30 -1.52 -8.01
N GLU A 184 -0.44 -0.55 -8.53
CA GLU A 184 -1.87 -0.41 -8.35
C GLU A 184 -2.54 -0.49 -9.73
N GLN A 185 -3.25 -1.59 -10.01
CA GLN A 185 -3.91 -1.84 -11.29
C GLN A 185 -5.37 -1.38 -11.28
N CYS A 186 -5.82 -0.85 -12.42
CA CYS A 186 -7.22 -0.49 -12.68
C CYS A 186 -7.89 -1.45 -13.68
N GLU A 187 -9.21 -1.36 -13.80
CA GLU A 187 -10.04 -2.26 -14.63
C GLU A 187 -9.62 -2.35 -16.11
N ASP A 188 -9.10 -1.25 -16.67
CA ASP A 188 -8.66 -1.17 -18.06
C ASP A 188 -7.29 -1.83 -18.33
N ASP A 189 -6.63 -2.39 -17.30
CA ASP A 189 -5.29 -2.93 -17.47
C ASP A 189 -5.31 -4.27 -18.21
N SER A 190 -4.53 -4.34 -19.28
CA SER A 190 -4.47 -5.49 -20.21
C SER A 190 -3.86 -6.75 -19.60
N VAL A 191 -3.24 -6.67 -18.43
CA VAL A 191 -2.51 -7.78 -17.82
C VAL A 191 -3.37 -8.57 -16.87
N ALA A 192 -3.74 -9.78 -17.27
CA ALA A 192 -4.42 -10.74 -16.41
C ALA A 192 -3.49 -11.24 -15.28
N ILE A 193 -2.26 -11.67 -15.60
CA ILE A 193 -1.32 -12.23 -14.63
C ILE A 193 -0.07 -11.36 -14.58
N MET A 194 0.24 -10.82 -13.39
CA MET A 194 1.45 -10.03 -13.17
C MET A 194 2.49 -10.85 -12.42
N SER A 195 3.66 -11.04 -13.05
CA SER A 195 4.78 -11.78 -12.48
C SER A 195 5.86 -10.81 -12.00
N VAL A 196 6.13 -10.84 -10.69
CA VAL A 196 7.19 -10.06 -10.03
C VAL A 196 8.30 -11.01 -9.62
N ARG A 197 9.41 -11.01 -10.38
CA ARG A 197 10.61 -11.81 -10.10
C ARG A 197 11.82 -10.90 -9.90
N VAL A 198 12.00 -10.41 -8.67
CA VAL A 198 13.00 -9.38 -8.35
C VAL A 198 13.75 -9.77 -7.06
N PRO A 199 14.97 -10.32 -7.17
CA PRO A 199 15.71 -10.83 -6.01
C PRO A 199 16.12 -9.79 -4.97
N SER A 200 16.32 -8.54 -5.39
CA SER A 200 16.72 -7.39 -4.55
C SER A 200 15.55 -6.76 -3.78
N LEU A 201 14.31 -7.15 -4.09
CA LEU A 201 13.11 -6.50 -3.58
C LEU A 201 12.91 -6.76 -2.08
N LYS A 202 12.71 -5.69 -1.31
CA LYS A 202 12.44 -5.70 0.13
C LYS A 202 10.99 -5.36 0.45
N ARG A 203 10.35 -4.50 -0.36
CA ARG A 203 8.97 -4.05 -0.17
C ARG A 203 8.18 -4.23 -1.46
N LEU A 204 7.01 -4.87 -1.34
CA LEU A 204 6.10 -5.12 -2.45
C LEU A 204 4.67 -4.76 -2.07
N VAL A 205 4.04 -3.91 -2.86
CA VAL A 205 2.61 -3.58 -2.80
C VAL A 205 1.97 -3.89 -4.14
N LEU A 206 0.96 -4.75 -4.14
CA LEU A 206 0.23 -5.19 -5.32
C LEU A 206 -1.26 -5.04 -5.08
N HIS A 207 -1.85 -3.98 -5.61
CA HIS A 207 -3.28 -3.71 -5.50
C HIS A 207 -3.94 -3.83 -6.87
N ARG A 208 -5.10 -4.46 -6.90
CA ARG A 208 -5.91 -4.57 -8.10
C ARG A 208 -7.37 -4.36 -7.74
N PHE A 209 -7.95 -3.33 -8.35
CA PHE A 209 -9.32 -2.92 -8.12
C PHE A 209 -10.18 -3.35 -9.31
N GLU A 210 -11.04 -4.36 -9.12
CA GLU A 210 -11.96 -4.86 -10.15
C GLU A 210 -13.43 -4.76 -9.68
N THR A 211 -14.34 -4.45 -10.60
CA THR A 211 -15.78 -4.70 -10.40
C THR A 211 -16.12 -6.20 -10.52
N LYS A 212 -17.29 -6.58 -10.00
CA LYS A 212 -17.73 -7.97 -9.71
C LYS A 212 -17.86 -8.93 -10.92
N PHE A 213 -17.41 -8.54 -12.12
CA PHE A 213 -17.73 -9.21 -13.38
C PHE A 213 -16.51 -9.64 -14.22
N ALA A 214 -15.29 -9.58 -13.69
CA ALA A 214 -14.12 -10.08 -14.43
C ALA A 214 -14.18 -11.61 -14.57
N ILE A 215 -14.36 -12.09 -15.81
CA ILE A 215 -14.51 -13.51 -16.17
C ILE A 215 -13.15 -14.22 -16.29
N GLN A 216 -12.05 -13.46 -16.40
CA GLN A 216 -10.72 -14.00 -16.66
C GLN A 216 -9.93 -14.22 -15.37
N ALA A 217 -9.23 -15.36 -15.26
CA ALA A 217 -8.34 -15.64 -14.15
C ALA A 217 -7.20 -14.61 -14.10
N SER A 218 -7.32 -13.62 -13.22
CA SER A 218 -6.28 -12.65 -12.94
C SER A 218 -5.49 -13.05 -11.69
N GLY A 219 -4.26 -12.58 -11.55
CA GLY A 219 -3.48 -12.89 -10.37
C GLY A 219 -2.05 -12.37 -10.34
N PHE A 220 -1.41 -12.61 -9.20
CA PHE A 220 -0.02 -12.25 -8.94
C PHE A 220 0.84 -13.50 -8.80
N VAL A 221 2.02 -13.48 -9.40
CA VAL A 221 3.06 -14.50 -9.21
C VAL A 221 4.30 -13.80 -8.67
N ILE A 222 4.75 -14.18 -7.48
CA ILE A 222 5.79 -13.46 -6.74
C ILE A 222 6.98 -14.39 -6.48
N ASP A 223 8.16 -13.93 -6.88
CA ASP A 223 9.47 -14.51 -6.58
C ASP A 223 10.44 -13.40 -6.14
N ALA A 224 10.48 -13.14 -4.84
CA ALA A 224 11.29 -12.09 -4.23
C ALA A 224 11.94 -12.60 -2.93
N PRO A 225 13.04 -13.38 -3.00
CA PRO A 225 13.65 -14.00 -1.83
C PRO A 225 14.13 -13.03 -0.73
N SER A 226 14.34 -11.76 -1.05
CA SER A 226 14.74 -10.73 -0.07
C SER A 226 13.58 -9.96 0.55
N LEU A 227 12.34 -10.33 0.26
CA LEU A 227 11.16 -9.55 0.65
C LEU A 227 10.95 -9.53 2.17
N GLU A 228 10.75 -8.32 2.71
CA GLU A 228 10.53 -8.05 4.13
C GLU A 228 9.08 -7.58 4.41
N PHE A 229 8.46 -6.91 3.43
CA PHE A 229 7.09 -6.42 3.51
C PHE A 229 6.29 -6.79 2.25
N LEU A 230 5.10 -7.35 2.46
CA LEU A 230 4.17 -7.74 1.39
C LEU A 230 2.78 -7.15 1.64
N ASP A 231 2.22 -6.43 0.68
CA ASP A 231 0.83 -5.97 0.74
C ASP A 231 0.13 -6.35 -0.57
N VAL A 232 -0.87 -7.23 -0.47
CA VAL A 232 -1.63 -7.73 -1.61
C VAL A 232 -3.10 -7.42 -1.38
N PHE A 233 -3.69 -6.68 -2.32
CA PHE A 233 -5.12 -6.42 -2.38
C PHE A 233 -5.64 -6.84 -3.74
N HIS A 234 -6.40 -7.93 -3.80
CA HIS A 234 -6.96 -8.42 -5.07
C HIS A 234 -8.26 -9.17 -4.87
N THR A 235 -9.38 -8.51 -5.16
CA THR A 235 -10.70 -9.06 -4.85
C THR A 235 -11.09 -10.28 -5.67
N ASN A 236 -10.70 -10.45 -6.94
CA ASN A 236 -11.26 -11.53 -7.76
C ASN A 236 -10.21 -12.49 -8.35
N GLY A 237 -8.96 -12.46 -7.91
CA GLY A 237 -7.93 -13.30 -8.48
C GLY A 237 -6.94 -13.86 -7.47
N PHE A 238 -6.01 -14.66 -8.00
CA PHE A 238 -5.11 -15.48 -7.21
C PHE A 238 -3.79 -14.77 -6.87
N CYS A 239 -3.07 -15.31 -5.89
CA CYS A 239 -1.71 -14.91 -5.58
C CYS A 239 -0.87 -16.18 -5.31
N VAL A 240 0.24 -16.33 -6.04
CA VAL A 240 1.16 -17.46 -5.94
C VAL A 240 2.55 -16.96 -5.57
N ILE A 241 3.15 -17.63 -4.60
CA ILE A 241 4.55 -17.41 -4.18
C ILE A 241 5.38 -18.59 -4.67
N GLU A 242 6.37 -18.34 -5.53
CA GLU A 242 7.18 -19.38 -6.18
C GLU A 242 8.33 -19.87 -5.28
N THR A 243 9.08 -18.96 -4.66
CA THR A 243 10.23 -19.28 -3.77
C THR A 243 9.89 -19.02 -2.32
N ASN A 244 10.52 -19.76 -1.40
CA ASN A 244 10.35 -19.51 0.02
C ASN A 244 10.92 -18.14 0.41
N MET A 245 10.04 -17.21 0.78
CA MET A 245 10.42 -15.85 1.19
C MET A 245 10.52 -15.78 2.71
N THR A 246 11.62 -16.30 3.26
CA THR A 246 11.81 -16.44 4.71
C THR A 246 12.05 -15.12 5.45
N LYS A 247 12.26 -14.02 4.73
CA LYS A 247 12.54 -12.71 5.35
C LYS A 247 11.30 -11.85 5.61
N ILE A 248 10.10 -12.29 5.21
CA ILE A 248 8.90 -11.46 5.36
C ILE A 248 8.56 -11.28 6.83
N VAL A 249 8.62 -10.03 7.28
CA VAL A 249 8.30 -9.62 8.66
C VAL A 249 6.84 -9.19 8.77
N GLU A 250 6.29 -8.58 7.71
CA GLU A 250 4.94 -8.04 7.68
C GLU A 250 4.24 -8.38 6.37
N ALA A 251 3.00 -8.89 6.49
CA ALA A 251 2.15 -9.16 5.35
C ALA A 251 0.71 -8.68 5.56
N ASN A 252 0.16 -7.99 4.55
CA ASN A 252 -1.24 -7.64 4.43
C ASN A 252 -1.84 -8.38 3.23
N ILE A 253 -2.87 -9.18 3.47
CA ILE A 253 -3.43 -10.07 2.45
C ILE A 253 -4.94 -9.90 2.38
N VAL A 254 -5.43 -9.42 1.23
CA VAL A 254 -6.85 -9.27 0.92
C VAL A 254 -7.16 -9.94 -0.41
N THR A 255 -7.98 -11.00 -0.42
CA THR A 255 -8.43 -11.68 -1.64
C THR A 255 -9.82 -12.30 -1.50
N ASN A 256 -10.61 -12.48 -2.59
CA ASN A 256 -11.93 -13.14 -2.57
C ASN A 256 -12.03 -14.42 -3.42
N VAL A 257 -11.01 -14.80 -4.21
CA VAL A 257 -11.00 -16.06 -4.97
C VAL A 257 -9.63 -16.71 -4.80
N TRP A 258 -9.61 -18.02 -4.53
CA TRP A 258 -8.44 -18.65 -3.96
C TRP A 258 -7.88 -19.79 -4.84
N HIS A 259 -6.62 -19.62 -5.22
CA HIS A 259 -5.68 -20.70 -5.47
C HIS A 259 -4.45 -20.52 -4.56
N PRO A 260 -3.78 -21.62 -4.19
CA PRO A 260 -3.12 -21.69 -2.90
C PRO A 260 -1.89 -20.81 -2.74
N TRP A 261 -1.82 -20.18 -1.58
CA TRP A 261 -0.59 -19.89 -0.87
C TRP A 261 0.12 -21.19 -0.43
N LYS A 262 0.27 -22.16 -1.33
CA LYS A 262 0.84 -23.50 -1.10
C LYS A 262 2.26 -23.45 -0.54
N LYS A 263 2.91 -22.27 -0.51
CA LYS A 263 4.23 -22.02 0.04
C LYS A 263 4.31 -20.97 1.16
N LEU A 264 3.19 -20.38 1.62
CA LEU A 264 3.23 -19.58 2.86
C LEU A 264 3.71 -20.42 4.06
N GLY A 265 3.43 -21.73 4.04
CA GLY A 265 3.85 -22.68 5.08
C GLY A 265 5.35 -22.87 5.23
N SER A 266 6.17 -22.20 4.41
CA SER A 266 7.62 -22.11 4.63
C SER A 266 8.06 -20.77 5.24
N ILE A 267 7.12 -19.83 5.43
CA ILE A 267 7.35 -18.46 5.93
C ILE A 267 6.84 -18.39 7.38
N THR A 268 7.65 -18.86 8.32
CA THR A 268 7.37 -18.83 9.77
C THR A 268 7.85 -17.53 10.45
N SER A 269 8.36 -16.58 9.65
CA SER A 269 9.06 -15.38 10.10
C SER A 269 8.17 -14.15 10.32
N PHE A 270 6.88 -14.21 9.98
CA PHE A 270 5.98 -13.08 10.19
C PHE A 270 5.99 -12.64 11.64
N LYS A 271 6.15 -11.34 11.86
CA LYS A 271 5.87 -10.68 13.14
C LYS A 271 4.51 -10.01 13.12
N ARG A 272 4.03 -9.60 11.94
CA ARG A 272 2.75 -8.92 11.73
C ARG A 272 2.02 -9.52 10.53
N LEU A 273 0.76 -9.87 10.72
CA LEU A 273 -0.06 -10.46 9.68
C LEU A 273 -1.46 -9.84 9.69
N TYR A 274 -1.92 -9.35 8.55
CA TYR A 274 -3.31 -8.95 8.29
C TYR A 274 -3.92 -9.89 7.26
N LEU A 275 -5.06 -10.50 7.59
CA LEU A 275 -5.77 -11.43 6.70
C LEU A 275 -7.21 -11.01 6.46
N CYS A 276 -7.61 -10.97 5.20
CA CYS A 276 -8.99 -10.84 4.74
C CYS A 276 -9.20 -11.82 3.59
N VAL A 277 -9.60 -13.06 3.92
CA VAL A 277 -9.71 -14.17 2.96
C VAL A 277 -10.98 -15.01 3.21
N PRO A 278 -11.60 -15.58 2.15
CA PRO A 278 -12.95 -16.15 2.22
C PRO A 278 -13.02 -17.55 2.86
N SER A 279 -11.93 -18.32 2.82
CA SER A 279 -11.88 -19.70 3.33
C SER A 279 -10.76 -19.89 4.32
N SER A 280 -11.06 -20.62 5.39
CA SER A 280 -10.10 -21.03 6.42
C SER A 280 -9.29 -22.26 6.05
N LYS A 281 -9.80 -23.12 5.15
CA LYS A 281 -9.27 -24.49 4.94
C LYS A 281 -7.93 -24.52 4.23
N ASP A 282 -7.49 -23.40 3.67
CA ASP A 282 -6.35 -23.45 2.78
C ASP A 282 -5.46 -22.19 2.73
N VAL A 283 -5.54 -21.35 3.75
CA VAL A 283 -4.72 -20.14 3.84
C VAL A 283 -3.22 -20.48 3.88
N TYR A 284 -2.88 -21.59 4.52
CA TYR A 284 -1.53 -22.15 4.58
C TYR A 284 -1.61 -23.67 4.79
N PRO A 285 -0.52 -24.42 4.52
CA PRO A 285 -0.48 -25.87 4.72
C PRO A 285 -0.76 -26.27 6.18
N ASP A 286 -1.47 -27.38 6.37
CA ASP A 286 -1.65 -27.96 7.72
C ASP A 286 -0.30 -28.25 8.39
N GLY A 287 -0.22 -27.96 9.69
CA GLY A 287 1.02 -28.10 10.47
C GLY A 287 1.97 -26.90 10.39
N SER A 288 1.60 -25.82 9.71
CA SER A 288 2.37 -24.56 9.77
C SER A 288 2.28 -23.96 11.18
N VAL A 289 3.41 -23.48 11.71
CA VAL A 289 3.46 -22.82 13.03
C VAL A 289 4.15 -21.46 12.92
N PHE A 290 3.43 -20.41 13.31
CA PHE A 290 3.86 -19.01 13.31
C PHE A 290 4.52 -18.62 14.63
N ASN A 291 5.68 -19.23 14.93
CA ASN A 291 6.41 -18.96 16.17
C ASN A 291 6.85 -17.50 16.35
N SER A 292 7.01 -16.75 15.26
CA SER A 292 7.44 -15.35 15.30
C SER A 292 6.28 -14.35 15.35
N LEU A 293 5.02 -14.81 15.20
CA LEU A 293 3.89 -13.90 15.01
C LEU A 293 3.52 -13.22 16.32
N VAL A 294 3.69 -11.90 16.35
CA VAL A 294 3.42 -11.06 17.53
C VAL A 294 2.08 -10.34 17.40
N ARG A 295 1.71 -9.91 16.18
CA ARG A 295 0.47 -9.17 15.93
C ARG A 295 -0.31 -9.79 14.78
N LEU A 296 -1.57 -10.08 15.04
CA LEU A 296 -2.52 -10.62 14.07
C LEU A 296 -3.68 -9.65 13.92
N THR A 297 -4.04 -9.34 12.68
CA THR A 297 -5.29 -8.68 12.33
C THR A 297 -6.09 -9.57 11.40
N ILE A 298 -7.38 -9.76 11.67
CA ILE A 298 -8.29 -10.51 10.80
C ILE A 298 -9.48 -9.63 10.43
N CYS A 299 -9.79 -9.58 9.13
CA CYS A 299 -11.03 -8.97 8.64
C CYS A 299 -12.22 -9.88 8.95
N THR A 300 -13.25 -9.34 9.59
CA THR A 300 -14.49 -10.07 9.90
C THR A 300 -15.56 -9.95 8.80
N CYS A 301 -15.15 -9.53 7.62
CA CYS A 301 -16.02 -9.25 6.48
C CYS A 301 -16.40 -10.49 5.65
N GLU A 302 -15.68 -11.59 5.83
CA GLU A 302 -15.87 -12.87 5.14
C GLU A 302 -16.66 -13.85 6.01
N THR A 303 -17.39 -14.79 5.42
CA THR A 303 -18.18 -15.75 6.22
C THR A 303 -17.27 -16.60 7.09
N GLN A 304 -16.22 -17.24 6.57
CA GLN A 304 -15.37 -18.12 7.39
C GLN A 304 -14.32 -17.43 8.29
N TRP A 305 -14.46 -16.12 8.56
CA TRP A 305 -13.49 -15.35 9.35
C TRP A 305 -13.19 -15.98 10.72
N LEU A 306 -14.20 -16.59 11.35
CA LEU A 306 -14.06 -17.18 12.69
C LEU A 306 -13.30 -18.51 12.66
N ASN A 307 -13.56 -19.34 11.64
CA ASN A 307 -12.77 -20.56 11.42
C ASN A 307 -11.31 -20.21 11.13
N LEU A 308 -11.09 -19.15 10.34
CA LEU A 308 -9.76 -18.63 10.07
C LEU A 308 -9.06 -18.14 11.34
N LEU A 309 -9.76 -17.34 12.16
CA LEU A 309 -9.26 -16.87 13.45
C LEU A 309 -8.81 -18.05 14.32
N MET A 310 -9.68 -19.04 14.51
CA MET A 310 -9.37 -20.18 15.36
C MET A 310 -8.19 -21.00 14.84
N ARG A 311 -8.07 -21.17 13.51
CA ARG A 311 -6.91 -21.84 12.90
C ARG A 311 -5.61 -21.09 13.18
N VAL A 312 -5.56 -19.79 12.87
CA VAL A 312 -4.35 -18.97 13.04
C VAL A 312 -3.95 -18.87 14.51
N LEU A 313 -4.92 -18.73 15.43
CA LEU A 313 -4.61 -18.68 16.87
C LEU A 313 -3.95 -19.96 17.37
N ARG A 314 -4.41 -21.14 16.92
CA ARG A 314 -3.81 -22.44 17.28
C ARG A 314 -2.37 -22.55 16.79
N ASP A 315 -2.10 -21.98 15.64
CA ASP A 315 -0.80 -22.05 14.99
C ASP A 315 0.15 -20.92 15.41
N SER A 316 -0.25 -20.01 16.31
CA SER A 316 0.50 -18.80 16.67
C SER A 316 0.80 -18.71 18.18
N PRO A 317 1.65 -19.57 18.75
CA PRO A 317 1.80 -19.72 20.20
C PRO A 317 2.30 -18.45 20.91
N ASN A 318 3.05 -17.57 20.23
CA ASN A 318 3.65 -16.37 20.80
C ASN A 318 2.86 -15.08 20.51
N LEU A 319 1.61 -15.18 20.09
CA LEU A 319 0.80 -14.01 19.71
C LEU A 319 0.55 -13.09 20.91
N ARG A 320 0.86 -11.80 20.78
CA ARG A 320 0.71 -10.79 21.87
C ARG A 320 -0.40 -9.79 21.61
N ALA A 321 -0.74 -9.56 20.34
CA ALA A 321 -1.78 -8.60 19.95
C ALA A 321 -2.73 -9.20 18.91
N LEU A 322 -4.01 -9.20 19.21
CA LEU A 322 -5.08 -9.60 18.30
C LEU A 322 -5.96 -8.39 17.98
N LYS A 323 -6.13 -8.10 16.70
CA LYS A 323 -7.07 -7.11 16.19
C LYS A 323 -8.11 -7.78 15.30
N LEU A 324 -9.38 -7.52 15.54
CA LEU A 324 -10.49 -7.88 14.66
C LEU A 324 -11.05 -6.61 14.06
N ASP A 325 -11.27 -6.59 12.75
CA ASP A 325 -11.61 -5.37 12.02
C ASP A 325 -12.60 -5.64 10.91
N GLN A 326 -13.74 -4.95 10.87
CA GLN A 326 -14.71 -5.08 9.78
C GLN A 326 -14.51 -3.97 8.73
N CYS A 327 -13.32 -3.90 8.11
CA CYS A 327 -12.98 -2.82 7.16
C CYS A 327 -13.80 -2.82 5.87
N HIS A 328 -14.28 -3.99 5.43
CA HIS A 328 -15.02 -4.15 4.18
C HIS A 328 -16.51 -4.38 4.44
N THR A 329 -17.35 -3.95 3.48
CA THR A 329 -18.75 -4.37 3.44
C THR A 329 -18.84 -5.89 3.39
N LEU A 330 -19.81 -6.47 4.09
CA LEU A 330 -20.05 -7.92 4.09
C LEU A 330 -20.18 -8.43 2.65
N ARG A 331 -19.30 -9.36 2.27
CA ARG A 331 -19.13 -9.77 0.87
C ARG A 331 -20.16 -10.81 0.42
N ALA A 332 -20.75 -11.56 1.35
CA ALA A 332 -21.79 -12.55 1.08
C ALA A 332 -23.15 -12.10 1.65
N LYS A 333 -24.24 -12.43 0.94
CA LYS A 333 -25.61 -12.44 1.50
C LYS A 333 -25.89 -13.71 2.31
N ASP A 334 -24.93 -14.62 2.37
CA ASP A 334 -25.03 -15.87 3.12
C ASP A 334 -25.02 -15.59 4.63
N SER A 335 -25.67 -16.46 5.39
CA SER A 335 -25.63 -16.42 6.85
C SER A 335 -24.18 -16.52 7.33
N ARG A 336 -23.76 -15.61 8.21
CA ARG A 336 -22.49 -15.74 8.94
C ARG A 336 -22.43 -17.12 9.63
N PRO A 337 -21.26 -17.75 9.74
CA PRO A 337 -21.14 -19.05 10.36
C PRO A 337 -21.65 -18.97 11.80
N CYS A 338 -22.42 -19.98 12.21
CA CYS A 338 -22.79 -20.12 13.60
C CYS A 338 -21.53 -20.41 14.43
N TRP A 339 -21.51 -19.91 15.66
CA TRP A 339 -20.50 -20.28 16.64
C TRP A 339 -20.45 -21.80 16.79
N ASN A 340 -19.26 -22.37 16.66
CA ASN A 340 -19.09 -23.81 16.79
C ASN A 340 -18.93 -24.18 18.26
N THR A 341 -19.88 -24.95 18.80
CA THR A 341 -19.90 -25.38 20.21
C THR A 341 -18.67 -26.20 20.60
N CYS A 342 -17.99 -26.86 19.65
CA CYS A 342 -16.72 -27.57 19.88
C CYS A 342 -15.60 -26.64 20.38
N TRP A 343 -15.67 -25.33 20.14
CA TRP A 343 -14.69 -24.36 20.67
C TRP A 343 -14.89 -24.05 22.16
N ASN A 344 -15.98 -24.52 22.76
CA ASN A 344 -16.20 -24.39 24.19
C ASN A 344 -15.42 -25.43 25.00
N GLU A 345 -14.83 -26.43 24.36
CA GLU A 345 -14.00 -27.44 25.01
C GLU A 345 -12.63 -26.85 25.43
N GLN A 346 -12.15 -27.19 26.64
CA GLN A 346 -10.86 -26.69 27.15
C GLN A 346 -9.66 -27.14 26.31
N SER A 347 -9.75 -28.33 25.70
CA SER A 347 -8.78 -28.87 24.74
C SER A 347 -8.70 -28.04 23.45
N SER A 348 -9.70 -27.22 23.15
CA SER A 348 -9.80 -26.43 21.92
C SER A 348 -9.22 -25.01 22.06
N VAL A 349 -8.80 -24.61 23.27
CA VAL A 349 -8.30 -23.25 23.56
C VAL A 349 -6.87 -23.08 23.03
N PRO A 350 -6.62 -22.11 22.13
CA PRO A 350 -5.29 -21.85 21.63
C PRO A 350 -4.29 -21.45 22.73
N GLU A 351 -3.06 -21.96 22.66
CA GLU A 351 -2.00 -21.73 23.65
C GLU A 351 -1.70 -20.24 23.86
N CYS A 352 -1.76 -19.44 22.79
CA CYS A 352 -1.49 -18.02 22.85
C CYS A 352 -2.48 -17.24 23.72
N LEU A 353 -3.75 -17.67 23.79
CA LEU A 353 -4.73 -17.05 24.69
C LEU A 353 -4.32 -17.32 26.16
N LEU A 354 -3.82 -18.51 26.44
CA LEU A 354 -3.46 -18.92 27.80
C LEU A 354 -2.15 -18.29 28.29
N SER A 355 -1.20 -17.97 27.39
CA SER A 355 0.19 -17.71 27.77
C SER A 355 0.74 -16.36 27.31
N SER A 356 0.27 -15.78 26.21
CA SER A 356 0.98 -14.68 25.54
C SER A 356 0.12 -13.49 25.12
N LEU A 357 -1.20 -13.66 24.96
CA LEU A 357 -2.05 -12.58 24.45
C LEU A 357 -2.21 -11.46 25.48
N GLU A 358 -1.65 -10.29 25.17
CA GLU A 358 -1.65 -9.12 26.06
C GLU A 358 -2.65 -8.06 25.64
N THR A 359 -2.93 -7.95 24.33
CA THR A 359 -3.80 -6.89 23.79
C THR A 359 -4.83 -7.45 22.82
N PHE A 360 -6.07 -7.00 23.00
CA PHE A 360 -7.19 -7.32 22.13
C PHE A 360 -7.88 -6.04 21.68
N ARG A 361 -8.17 -5.92 20.38
CA ARG A 361 -8.92 -4.80 19.83
C ARG A 361 -9.96 -5.27 18.83
N TRP A 362 -11.21 -4.88 19.00
CA TRP A 362 -12.24 -5.01 17.98
C TRP A 362 -12.58 -3.65 17.41
N VAL A 363 -12.56 -3.51 16.08
CA VAL A 363 -12.95 -2.29 15.37
C VAL A 363 -14.21 -2.56 14.54
N PHE A 364 -15.16 -1.62 14.58
CA PHE A 364 -16.48 -1.74 13.95
C PHE A 364 -17.32 -2.89 14.52
N TYR A 365 -17.36 -3.02 15.84
CA TYR A 365 -18.17 -4.04 16.53
C TYR A 365 -19.68 -3.75 16.35
N LEU A 366 -20.45 -4.73 15.86
CA LEU A 366 -21.89 -4.62 15.60
C LEU A 366 -22.75 -5.20 16.73
N GLY A 367 -22.18 -6.05 17.59
CA GLY A 367 -22.90 -6.64 18.72
C GLY A 367 -23.87 -7.75 18.32
N THR A 368 -23.58 -8.45 17.21
CA THR A 368 -24.31 -9.68 16.87
C THR A 368 -23.99 -10.79 17.88
N GLU A 369 -24.86 -11.81 17.99
CA GLU A 369 -24.62 -12.91 18.94
C GLU A 369 -23.27 -13.62 18.67
N GLU A 370 -22.93 -13.87 17.42
CA GLU A 370 -21.62 -14.43 17.02
C GLU A 370 -20.44 -13.56 17.51
N GLU A 371 -20.54 -12.23 17.37
CA GLU A 371 -19.50 -11.31 17.81
C GLU A 371 -19.40 -11.26 19.34
N LYS A 372 -20.54 -11.33 20.05
CA LYS A 372 -20.58 -11.44 21.52
C LYS A 372 -19.90 -12.72 21.99
N GLU A 373 -20.21 -13.85 21.36
CA GLU A 373 -19.62 -15.15 21.68
C GLU A 373 -18.11 -15.17 21.41
N ALA A 374 -17.64 -14.57 20.31
CA ALA A 374 -16.23 -14.44 20.01
C ALA A 374 -15.46 -13.62 21.05
N VAL A 375 -16.00 -12.47 21.45
CA VAL A 375 -15.39 -11.64 22.49
C VAL A 375 -15.40 -12.38 23.83
N ALA A 376 -16.54 -12.96 24.23
CA ALA A 376 -16.67 -13.71 25.47
C ALA A 376 -15.70 -14.89 25.53
N PHE A 377 -15.51 -15.60 24.41
CA PHE A 377 -14.52 -16.68 24.28
C PHE A 377 -13.10 -16.19 24.50
N ILE A 378 -12.71 -15.07 23.87
CA ILE A 378 -11.37 -14.50 24.04
C ILE A 378 -11.18 -14.08 25.51
N PHE A 379 -12.19 -13.45 26.13
CA PHE A 379 -12.08 -12.92 27.49
C PHE A 379 -12.02 -14.01 28.55
N ARG A 380 -12.82 -15.07 28.40
CA ARG A 380 -12.81 -16.22 29.31
C ARG A 380 -11.57 -17.09 29.13
N SER A 381 -10.95 -17.07 27.95
CA SER A 381 -9.78 -17.88 27.65
C SER A 381 -8.47 -17.17 28.00
N SER A 382 -8.42 -15.84 27.84
CA SER A 382 -7.16 -15.09 27.89
C SER A 382 -6.70 -14.78 29.31
N LYS A 383 -5.64 -15.45 29.78
CA LYS A 383 -5.10 -15.26 31.15
C LYS A 383 -4.21 -14.03 31.28
N CYS A 384 -3.47 -13.68 30.22
CA CYS A 384 -2.45 -12.63 30.25
C CYS A 384 -2.92 -11.30 29.64
N LEU A 385 -4.23 -11.17 29.38
CA LEU A 385 -4.79 -10.00 28.72
C LEU A 385 -4.66 -8.77 29.62
N LYS A 386 -3.99 -7.73 29.13
CA LYS A 386 -3.75 -6.47 29.86
C LYS A 386 -4.66 -5.34 29.38
N LYS A 387 -4.95 -5.30 28.08
CA LYS A 387 -5.79 -4.27 27.47
C LYS A 387 -6.74 -4.87 26.45
N ALA A 388 -8.01 -4.55 26.60
CA ALA A 388 -9.06 -4.84 25.63
C ALA A 388 -9.75 -3.54 25.20
N THR A 389 -9.94 -3.35 23.90
CA THR A 389 -10.66 -2.18 23.37
C THR A 389 -11.70 -2.63 22.36
N ILE A 390 -12.96 -2.23 22.57
CA ILE A 390 -14.08 -2.53 21.68
C ILE A 390 -14.61 -1.22 21.13
N ASN A 391 -14.35 -0.97 19.84
CA ASN A 391 -14.84 0.21 19.15
C ASN A 391 -16.18 -0.15 18.51
N ILE A 392 -17.25 0.42 19.06
CA ILE A 392 -18.62 0.09 18.68
C ILE A 392 -19.00 0.87 17.44
N SER A 393 -19.57 0.17 16.46
CA SER A 393 -20.06 0.81 15.25
C SER A 393 -21.26 1.71 15.59
N SER A 394 -21.33 2.90 15.00
CA SER A 394 -22.50 3.77 15.11
C SER A 394 -23.79 3.09 14.64
N LYS A 395 -23.69 2.07 13.78
CA LYS A 395 -24.83 1.24 13.32
C LYS A 395 -25.34 0.25 14.38
N ALA A 396 -24.56 -0.05 15.41
CA ALA A 396 -24.88 -1.02 16.44
C ALA A 396 -25.71 -0.43 17.60
N ILE A 397 -25.58 0.89 17.80
CA ILE A 397 -26.17 1.61 18.93
C ILE A 397 -27.63 1.94 18.58
N GLU A 398 -28.51 0.96 18.82
CA GLU A 398 -29.96 1.16 18.74
C GLU A 398 -30.52 1.77 20.04
N SER A 399 -29.82 1.59 21.18
CA SER A 399 -30.15 2.21 22.48
C SER A 399 -29.00 2.11 23.48
N ASP A 400 -28.94 3.01 24.46
CA ASP A 400 -27.95 3.00 25.56
C ASP A 400 -28.04 1.72 26.42
N LYS A 401 -29.23 1.12 26.53
CA LYS A 401 -29.44 -0.11 27.29
C LYS A 401 -28.66 -1.30 26.70
N LYS A 402 -28.67 -1.45 25.37
CA LYS A 402 -27.93 -2.51 24.66
C LYS A 402 -26.42 -2.37 24.85
N LEU A 403 -25.95 -1.12 24.94
CA LEU A 403 -24.55 -0.81 25.21
C LEU A 403 -24.15 -1.24 26.63
N GLU A 404 -24.97 -0.95 27.65
CA GLU A 404 -24.70 -1.38 29.02
C GLU A 404 -24.74 -2.90 29.19
N GLU A 405 -25.68 -3.60 28.54
CA GLU A 405 -25.73 -5.06 28.52
C GLU A 405 -24.43 -5.68 27.95
N ILE A 406 -23.88 -5.10 26.88
CA ILE A 406 -22.62 -5.54 26.28
C ILE A 406 -21.44 -5.27 27.24
N LYS A 407 -21.43 -4.10 27.90
CA LYS A 407 -20.39 -3.75 28.89
C LYS A 407 -20.39 -4.72 30.07
N GLU A 408 -21.57 -5.07 30.59
CA GLU A 408 -21.71 -6.02 31.70
C GLU A 408 -21.31 -7.44 31.30
N LEU A 409 -21.75 -7.92 30.13
CA LEU A 409 -21.39 -9.23 29.60
C LEU A 409 -19.87 -9.42 29.50
N PHE A 410 -19.18 -8.40 29.01
CA PHE A 410 -17.73 -8.46 28.86
C PHE A 410 -16.98 -8.20 30.15
N SER A 411 -17.55 -7.41 31.07
CA SER A 411 -16.93 -7.22 32.37
C SER A 411 -16.94 -8.48 33.24
N SER A 412 -18.01 -9.28 33.13
CA SER A 412 -18.23 -10.52 33.88
C SER A 412 -17.51 -11.75 33.29
N SER A 413 -17.21 -11.76 31.99
CA SER A 413 -16.55 -12.89 31.31
C SER A 413 -15.01 -12.85 31.37
N ARG A 414 -14.40 -11.81 31.95
CA ARG A 414 -12.93 -11.66 32.01
C ARG A 414 -12.30 -12.68 32.95
N ARG A 415 -11.33 -13.42 32.42
CA ARG A 415 -10.44 -14.26 33.22
C ARG A 415 -9.25 -13.51 33.81
N SER A 416 -8.75 -12.49 33.10
CA SER A 416 -7.64 -11.64 33.58
C SER A 416 -8.20 -10.48 34.43
N PRO A 417 -7.90 -10.42 35.74
CA PRO A 417 -8.39 -9.36 36.62
C PRO A 417 -7.74 -8.00 36.31
N ASP A 418 -6.52 -8.00 35.77
CA ASP A 418 -5.74 -6.80 35.47
C ASP A 418 -6.08 -6.20 34.09
N CYS A 419 -6.99 -6.82 33.35
CA CYS A 419 -7.35 -6.38 32.01
C CYS A 419 -8.15 -5.07 32.04
N GLN A 420 -7.54 -3.99 31.53
CA GLN A 420 -8.23 -2.72 31.29
C GLN A 420 -9.14 -2.85 30.06
N LEU A 421 -10.45 -2.74 30.28
CA LEU A 421 -11.47 -2.79 29.23
C LEU A 421 -11.93 -1.36 28.90
N ALA A 422 -11.81 -0.98 27.64
CA ALA A 422 -12.28 0.31 27.13
C ALA A 422 -13.28 0.12 25.98
N PHE A 423 -14.33 0.94 25.98
CA PHE A 423 -15.31 1.04 24.90
C PHE A 423 -15.15 2.41 24.24
N GLN A 424 -15.15 2.45 22.91
CA GLN A 424 -14.94 3.66 22.11
C GLN A 424 -15.99 3.82 21.02
#